data_AF-A0A0G0M1J6-F1
#
_entry.id   AF-A0A0G0M1J6-F1
#
_cell.length_a   1.000
_cell.length_b   1.000
_cell.length_c   1.000
_cell.angle_alpha   90.00
_cell.angle_beta   90.00
_cell.angle_gamma   90.00
#
_symmetry.space_group_name_H-M   'P 1'
#
loop_
_entity.id
_entity.type
_entity.pdbx_description
1 polymer ?
#
loop_
_entity_poly.entity_id
_entity_poly.type
_entity_poly.pdbx_seq_one_letter_code
_entity_poly.pdbx_strand_id
1 'polypeptide(L)'
;MGNIINDIIPLDSRYVPLVQQKYCCVPACISMIMLRKGIPLLPQELIGYELGLVVPDKVANKFWNPRVGEPYSSGYGTNVGEDKINPNTAFAKLNIPLKMNFKYIDEFDDEEKFLEYLKAVMEKDKDVLACFDWGTFSGNKEKKWGHVCLVDMVDFNKKEIRLIDPGYTEPKWEIVSIEVLYEAMKTHTAENGGGFWEVRKEE
;
A
#
# COMPACT_ATOMS: atom_id res chain seq x y z
N MET A 1 -5.15 -20.67 30.15
CA MET A 1 -5.77 -20.30 28.86
C MET A 1 -4.81 -19.36 28.17
N GLY A 2 -4.23 -19.77 27.04
CA GLY A 2 -3.42 -18.87 26.22
C GLY A 2 -4.27 -17.66 25.84
N ASN A 3 -3.64 -16.49 25.75
CA ASN A 3 -4.35 -15.24 25.52
C ASN A 3 -4.79 -15.22 24.06
N ILE A 4 -6.01 -15.69 23.78
CA ILE A 4 -6.58 -15.87 22.43
C ILE A 4 -6.43 -14.61 21.56
N ILE A 5 -6.41 -13.44 22.19
CA ILE A 5 -6.20 -12.15 21.52
C ILE A 5 -4.82 -12.10 20.83
N ASN A 6 -3.78 -12.67 21.44
CA ASN A 6 -2.41 -12.65 20.91
C ASN A 6 -2.23 -13.57 19.71
N ASP A 7 -3.06 -14.61 19.58
CA ASP A 7 -3.02 -15.54 18.46
C ASP A 7 -3.78 -15.01 17.23
N ILE A 8 -4.63 -13.99 17.41
CA ILE A 8 -5.50 -13.41 16.37
C ILE A 8 -5.03 -12.01 15.95
N ILE A 9 -4.52 -11.20 16.88
CA ILE A 9 -4.07 -9.83 16.66
C ILE A 9 -2.62 -9.71 17.10
N PRO A 10 -1.68 -9.35 16.21
CA PRO A 10 -0.32 -9.07 16.59
C PRO A 10 -0.27 -7.87 17.56
N LEU A 11 0.19 -8.11 18.79
CA LEU A 11 0.34 -7.06 19.81
C LEU A 11 1.46 -6.06 19.49
N ASP A 12 2.33 -6.42 18.55
CA ASP A 12 3.49 -5.67 18.12
C ASP A 12 3.25 -4.92 16.79
N SER A 13 2.00 -4.85 16.33
CA SER A 13 1.65 -4.07 15.14
C SER A 13 1.71 -2.57 15.41
N ARG A 14 2.25 -1.82 14.45
CA ARG A 14 2.39 -0.35 14.55
C ARG A 14 1.10 0.39 14.17
N TYR A 15 0.14 -0.30 13.57
CA TYR A 15 -1.05 0.30 12.98
C TYR A 15 -2.33 -0.41 13.39
N VAL A 16 -3.43 0.33 13.39
CA VAL A 16 -4.78 -0.24 13.44
C VAL A 16 -5.19 -0.57 11.99
N PRO A 17 -5.48 -1.84 11.65
CA PRO A 17 -5.82 -2.21 10.28
C PRO A 17 -7.17 -1.62 9.87
N LEU A 18 -7.23 -1.05 8.67
CA LEU A 18 -8.47 -0.54 8.06
C LEU A 18 -8.80 -1.29 6.78
N VAL A 19 -10.09 -1.58 6.57
CA VAL A 19 -10.57 -2.24 5.36
C VAL A 19 -10.77 -1.21 4.26
N GLN A 20 -10.31 -1.52 3.05
CA GLN A 20 -10.60 -0.69 1.89
C GLN A 20 -12.07 -0.78 1.47
N GLN A 21 -12.62 0.33 1.00
CA GLN A 21 -13.64 0.26 -0.03
C GLN A 21 -13.01 -0.33 -1.30
N LYS A 22 -13.78 -1.07 -2.10
CA LYS A 22 -13.25 -1.74 -3.29
C LYS A 22 -12.48 -0.75 -4.18
N TYR A 23 -11.29 -1.11 -4.67
CA TYR A 23 -10.41 -0.26 -5.49
C TYR A 23 -9.70 0.88 -4.73
N CYS A 24 -9.83 0.95 -3.40
CA CYS A 24 -9.24 1.99 -2.57
C CYS A 24 -8.10 1.47 -1.66
N CYS A 25 -7.27 0.54 -2.13
CA CYS A 25 -6.14 -0.01 -1.36
C CYS A 25 -5.18 1.10 -0.88
N VAL A 26 -4.83 2.03 -1.76
CA VAL A 26 -3.95 3.17 -1.44
C VAL A 26 -4.59 4.14 -0.42
N PRO A 27 -5.84 4.65 -0.62
CA PRO A 27 -6.52 5.43 0.40
C PRO A 27 -6.63 4.77 1.78
N ALA A 28 -6.88 3.46 1.82
CA ALA A 28 -6.94 2.71 3.08
C ALA A 28 -5.58 2.68 3.79
N CYS A 29 -4.49 2.44 3.05
CA CYS A 29 -3.13 2.49 3.60
C CYS A 29 -2.76 3.89 4.12
N ILE A 30 -3.10 4.94 3.37
CA ILE A 30 -2.91 6.33 3.81
C ILE A 30 -3.71 6.60 5.08
N SER A 31 -4.96 6.11 5.15
CA SER A 31 -5.81 6.27 6.34
C SER A 31 -5.22 5.58 7.57
N MET A 32 -4.58 4.41 7.42
CA MET A 32 -3.87 3.73 8.53
C MET A 32 -2.70 4.57 9.04
N ILE A 33 -1.94 5.21 8.14
CA ILE A 33 -0.83 6.12 8.51
C ILE A 33 -1.37 7.41 9.15
N MET A 34 -2.46 7.97 8.63
CA MET A 34 -3.13 9.13 9.22
C MET A 34 -3.54 8.84 10.67
N LEU A 35 -4.18 7.69 10.91
CA LEU A 35 -4.59 7.27 12.23
C LEU A 35 -3.41 7.12 13.19
N ARG A 36 -2.32 6.46 12.75
CA ARG A 36 -1.08 6.34 13.53
C ARG A 36 -0.50 7.70 13.91
N LYS A 37 -0.61 8.71 13.04
CA LYS A 37 -0.04 10.05 13.22
C LYS A 37 -0.98 11.07 13.88
N GLY A 38 -2.15 10.63 14.35
CA GLY A 38 -3.17 11.48 14.95
C GLY A 38 -3.75 12.50 13.96
N ILE A 39 -3.74 12.19 12.66
CA ILE A 39 -4.34 13.03 11.60
C ILE A 39 -5.81 12.62 11.45
N PRO A 40 -6.76 13.57 11.46
CA PRO A 40 -8.18 13.26 11.26
C PRO A 40 -8.43 12.51 9.94
N LEU A 41 -9.19 11.42 10.00
CA LEU A 41 -9.50 10.61 8.83
C LEU A 41 -10.44 11.34 7.87
N LEU A 42 -10.23 11.11 6.58
CA LEU A 42 -11.13 11.51 5.50
C LEU A 42 -11.73 10.24 4.84
N PRO A 43 -12.88 10.36 4.16
CA PRO A 43 -13.43 9.25 3.38
C PRO A 43 -12.41 8.73 2.36
N GLN A 44 -12.27 7.41 2.27
CA GLN A 44 -11.34 6.78 1.30
C GLN A 44 -11.66 7.16 -0.14
N GLU A 45 -12.94 7.35 -0.48
CA GLU A 45 -13.37 7.81 -1.81
C GLU A 45 -12.87 9.22 -2.12
N LEU A 46 -12.86 10.12 -1.14
CA LEU A 46 -12.38 11.49 -1.31
C LEU A 46 -10.87 11.49 -1.56
N ILE A 47 -10.11 10.75 -0.74
CA ILE A 47 -8.67 10.58 -0.94
C ILE A 47 -8.42 9.93 -2.31
N GLY A 48 -9.13 8.85 -2.63
CA GLY A 48 -9.02 8.14 -3.90
C GLY A 48 -9.31 9.03 -5.11
N TYR A 49 -10.36 9.85 -5.06
CA TYR A 49 -10.71 10.77 -6.13
C TYR A 49 -9.57 11.74 -6.44
N GLU A 50 -8.95 12.33 -5.43
CA GLU A 50 -7.80 13.21 -5.65
C GLU A 50 -6.53 12.45 -6.08
N LEU A 51 -6.43 11.16 -5.74
CA LEU A 51 -5.39 10.24 -6.22
C LEU A 51 -5.74 9.54 -7.56
N GLY A 52 -6.69 10.07 -8.33
CA GLY A 52 -6.93 9.54 -9.67
C GLY A 52 -7.79 8.28 -9.74
N LEU A 53 -8.55 7.93 -8.70
CA LEU A 53 -9.37 6.73 -8.65
C LEU A 53 -10.29 6.62 -9.88
N VAL A 54 -10.15 5.53 -10.63
CA VAL A 54 -11.07 5.10 -11.69
C VAL A 54 -11.67 3.75 -11.32
N VAL A 55 -12.99 3.63 -11.41
CA VAL A 55 -13.72 2.40 -11.11
C VAL A 55 -14.51 1.91 -12.34
N PRO A 56 -14.84 0.60 -12.42
CA PRO A 56 -15.71 0.09 -13.48
C PRO A 56 -17.13 0.67 -13.38
N ASP A 57 -17.77 0.91 -14.53
CA ASP A 57 -19.14 1.43 -14.60
C ASP A 57 -20.14 0.59 -13.78
N LYS A 58 -20.01 -0.74 -13.87
CA LYS A 58 -20.84 -1.71 -13.13
C LYS A 58 -20.85 -1.57 -11.60
N VAL A 59 -19.91 -0.82 -11.02
CA VAL A 59 -19.86 -0.57 -9.58
C VAL A 59 -19.96 0.91 -9.23
N ALA A 60 -20.08 1.81 -10.21
CA ALA A 60 -20.07 3.26 -10.01
C ALA A 60 -21.15 3.71 -9.01
N ASN A 61 -22.31 3.04 -9.01
CA ASN A 61 -23.40 3.29 -8.08
C ASN A 61 -23.07 2.98 -6.59
N LYS A 62 -21.91 2.37 -6.31
CA LYS A 62 -21.40 2.10 -4.96
C LYS A 62 -20.43 3.18 -4.47
N PHE A 63 -20.23 4.24 -5.25
CA PHE A 63 -19.33 5.35 -4.94
C PHE A 63 -20.09 6.67 -5.04
N TRP A 64 -19.65 7.64 -4.26
CA TRP A 64 -20.08 9.03 -4.30
C TRP A 64 -19.26 9.79 -5.35
N ASN A 65 -19.86 10.02 -6.53
CA ASN A 65 -19.26 10.74 -7.65
C ASN A 65 -17.92 10.13 -8.17
N PRO A 66 -17.90 8.83 -8.53
CA PRO A 66 -16.69 8.19 -9.03
C PRO A 66 -16.30 8.71 -10.41
N ARG A 67 -15.01 8.62 -10.74
CA ARG A 67 -14.59 8.61 -12.15
C ARG A 67 -14.75 7.20 -12.69
N VAL A 68 -15.39 7.10 -13.84
CA VAL A 68 -15.61 5.84 -14.56
C VAL A 68 -14.84 5.91 -15.87
N GLY A 69 -14.20 4.80 -16.24
CA GLY A 69 -13.40 4.72 -17.45
C GLY A 69 -12.77 3.35 -17.62
N GLU A 70 -11.89 3.23 -18.61
CA GLU A 70 -11.05 2.04 -18.80
C GLU A 70 -10.03 1.90 -17.66
N PRO A 71 -9.62 0.67 -17.32
CA PRO A 71 -8.59 0.45 -16.32
C PRO A 71 -7.23 0.95 -16.82
N TYR A 72 -6.36 1.27 -15.87
CA TYR A 72 -4.93 1.48 -16.13
C TYR A 72 -4.24 0.14 -16.45
N SER A 73 -2.96 0.18 -16.84
CA SER A 73 -2.13 -1.03 -17.00
C SER A 73 -2.09 -1.89 -15.73
N SER A 74 -2.13 -1.24 -14.56
CA SER A 74 -2.18 -1.86 -13.23
C SER A 74 -3.58 -2.28 -12.78
N GLY A 75 -4.63 -1.99 -13.57
CA GLY A 75 -6.02 -2.30 -13.28
C GLY A 75 -6.87 -1.09 -12.89
N TYR A 76 -7.99 -1.35 -12.21
CA TYR A 76 -8.85 -0.30 -11.65
C TYR A 76 -8.35 0.09 -10.25
N GLY A 77 -8.48 1.38 -9.90
CA GLY A 77 -7.97 1.91 -8.65
C GLY A 77 -7.44 3.32 -8.80
N THR A 78 -6.65 3.74 -7.81
CA THR A 78 -5.86 4.98 -7.88
C THR A 78 -4.67 4.80 -8.80
N ASN A 79 -4.27 5.86 -9.49
CA ASN A 79 -3.11 5.85 -10.36
C ASN A 79 -2.05 6.80 -9.81
N VAL A 80 -1.32 6.30 -8.82
CA VAL A 80 -0.29 7.05 -8.12
C VAL A 80 1.04 6.70 -8.76
N GLY A 81 1.73 7.68 -9.36
CA GLY A 81 3.05 7.47 -9.98
C GLY A 81 3.15 7.89 -11.46
N GLU A 82 2.03 8.01 -12.18
CA GLU A 82 2.03 8.63 -13.50
C GLU A 82 2.20 10.16 -13.40
N ASP A 83 2.86 10.76 -14.41
CA ASP A 83 3.20 12.20 -14.51
C ASP A 83 2.04 13.17 -14.21
N LYS A 84 0.80 12.69 -14.30
CA LYS A 84 -0.41 13.50 -14.14
C LYS A 84 -1.00 13.51 -12.73
N ILE A 85 -0.67 12.54 -11.87
CA ILE A 85 -1.28 12.39 -10.54
C ILE A 85 -0.19 12.27 -9.48
N ASN A 86 0.11 13.41 -8.85
CA ASN A 86 1.08 13.50 -7.75
C ASN A 86 0.34 13.42 -6.39
N PRO A 87 0.68 12.45 -5.52
CA PRO A 87 0.01 12.29 -4.22
C PRO A 87 0.17 13.52 -3.33
N ASN A 88 1.28 14.24 -3.44
CA ASN A 88 1.52 15.45 -2.64
C ASN A 88 0.60 16.60 -3.04
N THR A 89 0.21 16.69 -4.31
CA THR A 89 -0.80 17.65 -4.77
C THR A 89 -2.17 17.31 -4.18
N ALA A 90 -2.54 16.02 -4.14
CA ALA A 90 -3.77 15.55 -3.51
C ALA A 90 -3.78 15.84 -2.01
N PHE A 91 -2.67 15.58 -1.31
CA PHE A 91 -2.53 15.86 0.12
C PHE A 91 -2.67 17.35 0.42
N ALA A 92 -2.00 18.21 -0.34
CA ALA A 92 -2.12 19.66 -0.20
C ALA A 92 -3.57 20.14 -0.41
N LYS A 93 -4.25 19.64 -1.45
CA LYS A 93 -5.64 20.01 -1.75
C LYS A 93 -6.63 19.57 -0.65
N LEU A 94 -6.36 18.44 -0.01
CA LEU A 94 -7.19 17.90 1.07
C LEU A 94 -6.77 18.36 2.47
N ASN A 95 -5.75 19.22 2.58
CA ASN A 95 -5.14 19.62 3.85
C ASN A 95 -4.69 18.42 4.71
N ILE A 96 -4.19 17.37 4.05
CA ILE A 96 -3.56 16.22 4.73
C ILE A 96 -2.08 16.58 4.91
N PRO A 97 -1.57 16.67 6.15
CA PRO A 97 -0.17 17.07 6.41
C PRO A 97 0.78 15.88 6.22
N LEU A 98 0.73 15.25 5.06
CA LEU A 98 1.57 14.13 4.67
C LEU A 98 2.34 14.48 3.39
N LYS A 99 3.50 13.85 3.25
CA LYS A 99 4.29 13.84 2.02
C LYS A 99 4.64 12.40 1.66
N MET A 100 4.49 12.05 0.38
CA MET A 100 4.86 10.77 -0.19
C MET A 100 6.01 10.93 -1.18
N ASN A 101 7.01 10.06 -1.07
CA ASN A 101 8.07 9.89 -2.06
C ASN A 101 8.14 8.42 -2.49
N PHE A 102 8.61 8.18 -3.70
CA PHE A 102 8.73 6.85 -4.26
C PHE A 102 10.18 6.37 -4.18
N LYS A 103 10.34 5.10 -3.84
CA LYS A 103 11.57 4.33 -3.97
C LYS A 103 11.26 3.13 -4.85
N TYR A 104 11.49 3.27 -6.14
CA TYR A 104 11.08 2.29 -7.15
C TYR A 104 11.97 1.04 -7.14
N ILE A 105 11.42 -0.05 -7.67
CA ILE A 105 12.08 -1.35 -7.66
C ILE A 105 13.40 -1.38 -8.44
N ASP A 106 13.52 -0.56 -9.49
CA ASP A 106 14.72 -0.42 -10.31
C ASP A 106 15.85 0.38 -9.64
N GLU A 107 15.56 1.04 -8.51
CA GLU A 107 16.57 1.67 -7.66
C GLU A 107 17.26 0.68 -6.71
N PHE A 108 16.87 -0.61 -6.75
CA PHE A 108 17.51 -1.69 -6.02
C PHE A 108 18.25 -2.59 -7.00
N ASP A 109 19.58 -2.53 -6.97
CA ASP A 109 20.43 -3.33 -7.86
C ASP A 109 20.26 -4.84 -7.61
N ASP A 110 20.04 -5.22 -6.36
CA ASP A 110 19.93 -6.60 -5.91
C ASP A 110 19.09 -6.72 -4.61
N GLU A 111 18.88 -7.97 -4.18
CA GLU A 111 18.16 -8.29 -2.94
C GLU A 111 18.90 -7.77 -1.69
N GLU A 112 20.23 -7.64 -1.72
CA GLU A 112 21.00 -7.11 -0.58
C GLU A 112 20.66 -5.64 -0.35
N LYS A 113 20.61 -4.81 -1.41
CA LYS A 113 20.17 -3.41 -1.34
C LYS A 113 18.71 -3.26 -0.95
N PHE A 114 17.86 -4.18 -1.38
CA PHE A 114 16.48 -4.25 -0.92
C PHE A 114 16.38 -4.50 0.60
N LEU A 115 17.17 -5.45 1.11
CA LEU A 115 17.26 -5.76 2.54
C LEU A 115 17.86 -4.61 3.37
N GLU A 116 18.92 -3.97 2.89
CA GLU A 116 19.51 -2.77 3.52
C GLU A 116 18.46 -1.66 3.69
N TYR A 117 17.65 -1.43 2.66
CA TYR A 117 16.56 -0.46 2.72
C TYR A 117 15.50 -0.84 3.76
N LEU A 118 15.04 -2.10 3.77
CA LEU A 118 14.08 -2.55 4.77
C LEU A 118 14.60 -2.39 6.20
N LYS A 119 15.89 -2.65 6.44
CA LYS A 119 16.53 -2.38 7.75
C LYS A 119 16.43 -0.91 8.10
N ALA A 120 16.78 -0.01 7.19
CA ALA A 120 16.69 1.42 7.40
C ALA A 120 15.25 1.91 7.63
N VAL A 121 14.25 1.30 6.99
CA VAL A 121 12.83 1.59 7.21
C VAL A 121 12.42 1.24 8.64
N MET A 122 12.82 0.07 9.14
CA MET A 122 12.52 -0.36 10.51
C MET A 122 13.27 0.48 11.56
N GLU A 123 14.57 0.71 11.37
CA GLU A 123 15.42 1.47 12.31
C GLU A 123 14.97 2.93 12.47
N LYS A 124 14.53 3.56 11.38
CA LYS A 124 14.07 4.96 11.36
C LYS A 124 12.56 5.07 11.60
N ASP A 125 11.90 3.96 11.91
CA ASP A 125 10.45 3.87 12.11
C ASP A 125 9.63 4.57 11.01
N LYS A 126 10.02 4.35 9.75
CA LYS A 126 9.34 4.95 8.59
C LYS A 126 7.98 4.29 8.36
N ASP A 127 7.04 5.07 7.84
CA ASP A 127 5.79 4.56 7.26
C ASP A 127 6.00 4.32 5.76
N VAL A 128 5.77 3.09 5.32
CA VAL A 128 6.06 2.67 3.95
C VAL A 128 4.94 1.79 3.44
N LEU A 129 4.45 2.10 2.24
CA LEU A 129 3.55 1.25 1.48
C LEU A 129 4.39 0.40 0.52
N ALA A 130 3.98 -0.84 0.28
CA ALA A 130 4.57 -1.73 -0.71
C ALA A 130 3.59 -1.86 -1.88
N CYS A 131 4.03 -1.49 -3.09
CA CYS A 131 3.26 -1.65 -4.32
C CYS A 131 3.87 -2.76 -5.18
N PHE A 132 3.06 -3.74 -5.55
CA PHE A 132 3.54 -4.98 -6.18
C PHE A 132 2.44 -5.64 -7.03
N ASP A 133 2.84 -6.62 -7.84
CA ASP A 133 1.92 -7.44 -8.62
C ASP A 133 1.26 -8.51 -7.74
N TRP A 134 -0.06 -8.48 -7.63
CA TRP A 134 -0.79 -9.39 -6.76
C TRP A 134 -0.70 -10.84 -7.24
N GLY A 135 -0.59 -11.09 -8.54
CA GLY A 135 -0.55 -12.44 -9.09
C GLY A 135 0.72 -13.18 -8.73
N THR A 136 1.87 -12.51 -8.86
CA THR A 136 3.16 -13.02 -8.39
C THR A 136 3.16 -13.17 -6.87
N PHE A 137 2.67 -12.17 -6.14
CA PHE A 137 2.63 -12.20 -4.67
C PHE A 137 1.79 -13.36 -4.11
N SER A 138 0.60 -13.59 -4.67
CA SER A 138 -0.32 -14.65 -4.23
C SER A 138 -0.05 -16.02 -4.86
N GLY A 139 0.94 -16.12 -5.76
CA GLY A 139 1.19 -17.33 -6.54
C GLY A 139 0.13 -17.63 -7.61
N ASN A 140 -0.86 -16.75 -7.82
CA ASN A 140 -1.91 -16.90 -8.81
C ASN A 140 -1.67 -15.98 -10.02
N LYS A 141 -0.97 -16.50 -11.02
CA LYS A 141 -0.59 -15.77 -12.26
C LYS A 141 -1.76 -15.32 -13.14
N GLU A 142 -2.99 -15.75 -12.86
CA GLU A 142 -4.18 -15.26 -13.56
C GLU A 142 -4.58 -13.85 -13.08
N LYS A 143 -4.16 -13.46 -11.87
CA LYS A 143 -4.45 -12.16 -11.27
C LYS A 143 -3.37 -11.13 -11.63
N LYS A 144 -3.49 -10.50 -12.80
CA LYS A 144 -2.55 -9.47 -13.27
C LYS A 144 -3.05 -8.06 -12.91
N TRP A 145 -2.84 -7.64 -11.66
CA TRP A 145 -3.21 -6.30 -11.20
C TRP A 145 -2.31 -5.87 -10.04
N GLY A 146 -2.14 -4.56 -9.89
CA GLY A 146 -1.33 -3.96 -8.82
C GLY A 146 -2.08 -3.91 -7.51
N HIS A 147 -1.40 -4.22 -6.42
CA HIS A 147 -1.94 -4.08 -5.07
C HIS A 147 -0.98 -3.30 -4.19
N VAL A 148 -1.54 -2.66 -3.16
CA VAL A 148 -0.78 -1.86 -2.21
C VAL A 148 -1.15 -2.26 -0.80
N CYS A 149 -0.13 -2.65 -0.04
CA CYS A 149 -0.24 -2.96 1.38
C CYS A 149 0.67 -2.03 2.20
N LEU A 150 0.39 -1.93 3.50
CA LEU A 150 1.22 -1.18 4.43
C LEU A 150 2.29 -2.10 5.05
N VAL A 151 3.56 -1.68 5.06
CA VAL A 151 4.63 -2.45 5.71
C VAL A 151 4.52 -2.28 7.23
N ASP A 152 4.23 -3.36 7.94
CA ASP A 152 4.09 -3.35 9.40
C ASP A 152 5.40 -3.66 10.09
N MET A 153 6.00 -4.82 9.79
CA MET A 153 7.21 -5.32 10.45
C MET A 153 8.06 -6.17 9.49
N VAL A 154 9.36 -6.29 9.77
CA VAL A 154 10.27 -7.23 9.09
C VAL A 154 11.00 -8.09 10.13
N ASP A 155 10.96 -9.42 9.97
CA ASP A 155 11.79 -10.37 10.71
C ASP A 155 13.00 -10.75 9.84
N PHE A 156 14.13 -10.11 10.09
CA PHE A 156 15.36 -10.33 9.31
C PHE A 156 16.01 -11.69 9.55
N ASN A 157 15.70 -12.37 10.66
CA ASN A 157 16.24 -13.70 10.94
C ASN A 157 15.51 -14.74 10.08
N LYS A 158 14.19 -14.59 9.93
CA LYS A 158 13.36 -15.45 9.09
C LYS A 158 13.30 -15.00 7.63
N LYS A 159 13.77 -13.79 7.33
CA LYS A 159 13.61 -13.11 6.03
C LYS A 159 12.14 -12.99 5.63
N GLU A 160 11.30 -12.64 6.60
CA GLU A 160 9.86 -12.47 6.43
C GLU A 160 9.47 -11.01 6.64
N ILE A 161 8.46 -10.58 5.92
CA ILE A 161 7.84 -9.26 6.07
C ILE A 161 6.36 -9.44 6.39
N ARG A 162 5.88 -8.69 7.37
CA ARG A 162 4.48 -8.58 7.71
C ARG A 162 3.89 -7.34 7.06
N LEU A 163 2.91 -7.55 6.21
CA LEU A 163 2.14 -6.50 5.54
C LEU A 163 0.75 -6.41 6.17
N ILE A 164 0.18 -5.21 6.20
CA ILE A 164 -1.24 -5.02 6.49
C ILE A 164 -1.99 -4.87 5.17
N ASP A 165 -2.80 -5.88 4.84
CA ASP A 165 -3.60 -5.90 3.63
C ASP A 165 -4.95 -5.18 3.86
N PRO A 166 -5.23 -4.09 3.12
CA PRO A 166 -6.50 -3.40 3.26
C PRO A 166 -7.67 -4.18 2.65
N GLY A 167 -7.44 -5.19 1.80
CA GLY A 167 -8.42 -6.06 1.15
C GLY A 167 -9.47 -6.65 2.09
N TYR A 168 -10.71 -6.73 1.64
CA TYR A 168 -11.83 -7.20 2.46
C TYR A 168 -11.97 -8.73 2.50
N THR A 169 -11.27 -9.44 1.60
CA THR A 169 -11.28 -10.92 1.50
C THR A 169 -10.06 -11.59 2.12
N GLU A 170 -9.01 -10.82 2.38
CA GLU A 170 -7.72 -11.35 2.82
C GLU A 170 -7.55 -11.15 4.34
N PRO A 171 -6.75 -12.01 5.01
CA PRO A 171 -6.23 -11.73 6.34
C PRO A 171 -5.62 -10.33 6.44
N LYS A 172 -5.79 -9.70 7.61
CA LYS A 172 -5.29 -8.33 7.81
C LYS A 172 -3.80 -8.25 7.97
N TRP A 173 -3.18 -9.25 8.53
CA TRP A 173 -1.73 -9.35 8.62
C TRP A 173 -1.29 -10.52 7.76
N GLU A 174 -0.58 -10.21 6.69
CA GLU A 174 0.00 -11.18 5.77
C GLU A 174 1.49 -11.28 6.06
N ILE A 175 1.97 -12.49 6.32
CA ILE A 175 3.39 -12.77 6.48
C ILE A 175 3.86 -13.48 5.22
N VAL A 176 4.88 -12.92 4.57
CA VAL A 176 5.43 -13.42 3.32
C VAL A 176 6.95 -13.35 3.36
N SER A 177 7.63 -14.16 2.55
CA SER A 177 9.08 -14.01 2.39
C SER A 177 9.42 -12.70 1.67
N ILE A 178 10.54 -12.09 2.07
CA ILE A 178 11.05 -10.87 1.44
C ILE A 178 11.33 -11.10 -0.06
N GLU A 179 11.83 -12.28 -0.42
CA GLU A 179 12.07 -12.69 -1.81
C GLU A 179 10.81 -12.63 -2.67
N VAL A 180 9.68 -13.15 -2.16
CA VAL A 180 8.40 -13.13 -2.89
C VAL A 180 7.92 -11.70 -3.11
N LEU A 181 8.04 -10.83 -2.10
CA LEU A 181 7.69 -9.42 -2.27
C LEU A 181 8.60 -8.73 -3.29
N TYR A 182 9.92 -8.98 -3.23
CA TYR A 182 10.89 -8.42 -4.15
C TYR A 182 10.58 -8.80 -5.61
N GLU A 183 10.30 -10.08 -5.88
CA GLU A 183 9.93 -10.54 -7.23
C GLU A 183 8.55 -10.05 -7.68
N ALA A 184 7.60 -9.90 -6.76
CA ALA A 184 6.30 -9.30 -7.05
C ALA A 184 6.42 -7.82 -7.42
N MET A 185 7.31 -7.06 -6.77
CA MET A 185 7.61 -5.68 -7.15
C MET A 185 8.29 -5.60 -8.51
N LYS A 186 9.26 -6.49 -8.79
CA LYS A 186 9.94 -6.54 -10.09
C LYS A 186 8.98 -6.87 -11.23
N THR A 187 8.04 -7.79 -10.98
CA THR A 187 6.98 -8.12 -11.94
C THR A 187 6.08 -6.90 -12.19
N HIS A 188 5.80 -6.10 -11.16
CA HIS A 188 4.99 -4.90 -11.29
C HIS A 188 5.71 -3.79 -12.07
N THR A 189 7.04 -3.74 -12.02
CA THR A 189 7.92 -2.72 -12.63
C THR A 189 7.79 -1.32 -12.03
N ALA A 190 8.83 -0.50 -12.17
CA ALA A 190 8.82 0.90 -11.73
C ALA A 190 7.79 1.74 -12.50
N GLU A 191 7.53 1.43 -13.78
CA GLU A 191 6.53 2.13 -14.61
C GLU A 191 5.12 2.04 -14.03
N ASN A 192 4.74 0.90 -13.41
CA ASN A 192 3.45 0.77 -12.73
C ASN A 192 3.51 1.14 -11.24
N GLY A 193 4.60 1.74 -10.77
CA GLY A 193 4.78 2.15 -9.38
C GLY A 193 5.30 1.06 -8.44
N GLY A 194 5.79 -0.06 -8.99
CA GLY A 194 6.38 -1.16 -8.24
C GLY A 194 7.56 -0.70 -7.38
N GLY A 195 7.53 -1.05 -6.10
CA GLY A 195 8.51 -0.61 -5.11
C GLY A 195 7.87 -0.16 -3.80
N PHE A 196 8.54 0.76 -3.13
CA PHE A 196 8.13 1.29 -1.82
C PHE A 196 7.73 2.76 -1.90
N TRP A 197 6.64 3.12 -1.24
CA TRP A 197 6.18 4.50 -1.18
C TRP A 197 6.34 4.99 0.26
N GLU A 198 7.36 5.82 0.50
CA GLU A 198 7.65 6.39 1.81
C GLU A 198 6.68 7.53 2.10
N VAL A 199 6.02 7.48 3.26
CA VAL A 199 5.09 8.52 3.70
C VAL A 199 5.59 9.11 5.01
N ARG A 200 5.58 10.44 5.11
CA ARG A 200 5.96 11.16 6.34
C ARG A 200 4.98 12.28 6.63
N LYS A 201 4.90 12.68 7.90
CA LYS A 201 4.20 13.91 8.29
C LYS A 201 5.03 15.12 7.85
N GLU A 202 4.38 16.16 7.37
CA GLU A 202 5.02 17.47 7.26
C GLU A 202 4.96 18.17 8.63
N GLU A 203 6.09 18.76 9.04
CA GLU A 203 6.23 19.53 10.27
C GLU A 203 5.75 20.97 10.09
#